data_AF-K1XMV3-F1
#
_entry.id   AF-K1XMV3-F1
#
_cell.length_a   1.000
_cell.length_b   1.000
_cell.length_c   1.000
_cell.angle_alpha   90.00
_cell.angle_beta   90.00
_cell.angle_gamma   90.00
#
_symmetry.space_group_name_H-M   'P 1'
#
loop_
_entity.id
_entity.type
_entity.pdbx_description
1 polymer ?
#
loop_
_entity_poly.entity_id
_entity_poly.type
_entity_poly.pdbx_seq_one_letter_code
_entity_poly.pdbx_strand_id
1 'polypeptide(L)'
;MAFVGPSDLSASYGKPGQGNAPEVEAAIRRVIEVSNEKGVIPGIHTGSIDMARHWIDQGMKMVGYGTDIKLILQICKSSVKELRTLVSG
;
A
#
# COMPACT_ATOMS: atom_id res chain seq x y z
N MET A 1 -12.08 12.77 3.89
CA MET A 1 -10.87 11.91 3.85
C MET A 1 -10.05 12.31 2.64
N ALA A 2 -8.73 12.36 2.76
CA ALA A 2 -7.81 12.46 1.62
C ALA A 2 -7.11 11.12 1.47
N PHE A 3 -7.26 10.47 0.31
CA PHE A 3 -6.77 9.10 0.09
C PHE A 3 -5.72 9.07 -1.01
N VAL A 4 -4.57 8.44 -0.74
CA VAL A 4 -3.42 8.40 -1.65
C VAL A 4 -3.20 6.99 -2.19
N GLY A 5 -3.05 6.89 -3.51
CA GLY A 5 -2.51 5.70 -4.19
C GLY A 5 -1.04 5.91 -4.54
N PRO A 6 -0.07 5.25 -3.86
CA PRO A 6 1.36 5.43 -4.15
C PRO A 6 1.73 5.11 -5.60
N SER A 7 1.05 4.14 -6.23
CA SER A 7 1.28 3.78 -7.64
C SER A 7 0.95 4.93 -8.58
N ASP A 8 -0.26 5.49 -8.51
CA ASP A 8 -0.69 6.58 -9.38
C ASP A 8 0.08 7.88 -9.09
N LEU A 9 0.38 8.13 -7.81
CA LEU A 9 1.20 9.26 -7.40
C LEU A 9 2.61 9.15 -7.98
N SER A 10 3.25 7.98 -7.87
CA SER A 10 4.58 7.76 -8.46
C SER A 10 4.58 7.94 -9.98
N ALA A 11 3.54 7.48 -10.67
CA ALA A 11 3.39 7.69 -12.11
C ALA A 11 3.25 9.18 -12.45
N SER A 12 2.50 9.94 -11.66
CA SER A 12 2.32 11.39 -11.82
C SER A 12 3.63 12.18 -11.62
N TYR A 13 4.54 11.65 -10.79
CA TYR A 13 5.89 12.18 -10.60
C TYR A 13 6.90 11.69 -11.67
N GLY A 14 6.45 10.98 -12.71
CA GLY A 14 7.34 10.43 -13.74
C GLY A 14 8.15 9.22 -13.30
N LYS A 15 7.74 8.55 -12.21
CA LYS A 15 8.43 7.42 -11.58
C LYS A 15 7.52 6.19 -11.41
N PRO A 16 6.95 5.65 -12.50
CA PRO A 16 5.99 4.56 -12.43
C PRO A 16 6.56 3.35 -11.67
N GLY A 17 5.83 2.89 -10.66
CA GLY A 17 6.20 1.75 -9.82
C GLY A 17 7.19 2.08 -8.69
N GLN A 18 7.69 3.31 -8.60
CA GLN A 18 8.64 3.73 -7.56
C GLN A 18 7.91 4.50 -6.44
N GLY A 19 6.99 3.81 -5.75
CA GLY A 19 6.19 4.42 -4.67
C GLY A 19 7.00 4.88 -3.44
N ASN A 20 8.23 4.40 -3.29
CA ASN A 20 9.18 4.74 -2.22
C ASN A 20 10.25 5.76 -2.67
N ALA A 21 10.12 6.35 -3.86
CA ALA A 21 11.04 7.39 -4.29
C ALA A 21 10.95 8.61 -3.34
N PRO A 22 12.06 9.28 -3.01
CA PRO A 22 12.08 10.34 -1.99
C PRO A 22 11.05 11.45 -2.20
N GLU A 23 10.80 11.86 -3.45
CA GLU A 23 9.80 12.86 -3.78
C GLU A 23 8.37 12.36 -3.62
N VAL A 24 8.11 11.08 -3.90
CA VAL A 24 6.79 10.47 -3.73
C VAL A 24 6.48 10.35 -2.24
N GLU A 25 7.44 9.91 -1.44
CA GLU A 25 7.28 9.88 0.01
C GLU A 25 7.09 11.27 0.61
N ALA A 26 7.86 12.26 0.14
CA ALA A 26 7.70 13.64 0.59
C ALA A 26 6.28 14.17 0.28
N ALA A 27 5.75 13.85 -0.90
CA ALA A 27 4.38 14.19 -1.26
C ALA A 27 3.34 13.49 -0.37
N ILE A 28 3.53 12.21 -0.04
CA ILE A 28 2.65 11.47 0.88
C ILE A 28 2.71 12.08 2.30
N ARG A 29 3.90 12.42 2.80
CA ARG A 29 4.07 13.10 4.10
C ARG A 29 3.34 14.45 4.13
N ARG A 30 3.40 15.22 3.05
CA ARG A 30 2.65 16.48 2.91
C ARG A 30 1.13 16.26 2.97
N VAL A 31 0.62 15.14 2.42
CA VAL A 31 -0.81 14.80 2.55
C VAL A 31 -1.18 14.54 4.01
N ILE A 32 -0.34 13.85 4.78
CA ILE A 32 -0.56 13.62 6.22
C ILE A 32 -0.62 14.95 6.97
N GLU A 33 0.39 15.81 6.76
CA GLU A 33 0.51 17.13 7.40
C GLU A 33 -0.73 17.99 7.15
N VAL A 34 -1.07 18.24 5.88
CA VAL A 34 -2.22 19.08 5.51
C VAL A 34 -3.55 18.46 5.95
N SER A 35 -3.69 17.13 5.89
CA SER A 35 -4.91 16.47 6.37
C SER A 35 -5.10 16.70 7.87
N ASN A 36 -4.04 16.59 8.66
CA ASN A 36 -4.10 16.85 10.10
C ASN A 36 -4.44 18.33 10.39
N GLU A 37 -3.80 19.28 9.71
CA GLU A 37 -4.11 20.73 9.84
C GLU A 37 -5.58 21.05 9.54
N LYS A 38 -6.19 20.33 8.59
CA LYS A 38 -7.57 20.55 8.16
C LYS A 38 -8.61 19.67 8.86
N GLY A 39 -8.20 18.84 9.81
CA GLY A 39 -9.09 17.88 10.48
C GLY A 39 -9.65 16.80 9.55
N VAL A 40 -8.97 16.51 8.44
CA VAL A 40 -9.33 15.46 7.49
C VAL A 40 -8.56 14.18 7.81
N ILE A 41 -9.21 13.02 7.68
CA ILE A 41 -8.55 11.71 7.85
C ILE A 41 -7.63 11.44 6.64
N PRO A 42 -6.30 11.29 6.83
CA PRO A 42 -5.39 10.85 5.78
C PRO A 42 -5.48 9.32 5.62
N GLY A 43 -5.59 8.87 4.38
CA GLY A 43 -5.66 7.46 4.03
C GLY A 43 -4.72 7.07 2.89
N ILE A 44 -4.34 5.80 2.83
CA ILE A 44 -3.39 5.29 1.85
C ILE A 44 -3.72 3.86 1.41
N HIS A 45 -3.49 3.55 0.13
CA HIS A 45 -3.48 2.18 -0.36
C HIS A 45 -2.09 1.55 -0.16
N THR A 46 -2.06 0.35 0.40
CA THR A 46 -0.83 -0.42 0.66
C THR A 46 -0.93 -1.84 0.11
N GLY A 47 0.17 -2.36 -0.41
CA GLY A 47 0.28 -3.72 -0.96
C GLY A 47 1.01 -4.71 -0.06
N SER A 48 1.50 -4.29 1.10
CA SER A 48 2.22 -5.13 2.07
C SER A 48 2.02 -4.63 3.49
N ILE A 49 2.16 -5.53 4.46
CA ILE A 49 2.04 -5.20 5.89
C ILE A 49 3.15 -4.24 6.32
N ASP A 50 4.38 -4.39 5.79
CA ASP A 50 5.49 -3.49 6.13
C ASP A 50 5.24 -2.06 5.68
N MET A 51 4.67 -1.88 4.47
CA MET A 51 4.30 -0.54 4.00
C MET A 51 3.11 0.03 4.78
N ALA A 52 2.14 -0.81 5.17
CA ALA A 52 1.05 -0.39 6.04
C ALA A 52 1.58 0.10 7.39
N ARG A 53 2.45 -0.68 8.05
CA ARG A 53 3.09 -0.30 9.31
C ARG A 53 3.86 1.01 9.17
N HIS A 54 4.72 1.11 8.15
CA HIS A 54 5.50 2.32 7.88
C HIS A 54 4.60 3.56 7.83
N TRP A 55 3.52 3.54 7.05
CA TRP A 55 2.66 4.71 6.89
C TRP A 55 1.74 4.97 8.09
N ILE A 56 1.34 3.94 8.82
CA ILE A 56 0.65 4.08 10.12
C ILE A 56 1.57 4.83 11.10
N ASP A 57 2.84 4.42 11.21
CA ASP A 57 3.82 5.05 12.10
C ASP A 57 4.11 6.51 11.71
N GLN A 58 3.92 6.87 10.44
CA GLN A 58 4.01 8.25 9.94
C GLN A 58 2.73 9.08 10.15
N GLY A 59 1.62 8.48 10.58
CA GLY A 59 0.38 9.19 10.90
C GLY A 59 -0.79 9.00 9.92
N MET A 60 -0.73 8.01 9.01
CA MET A 60 -1.92 7.58 8.27
C MET A 60 -2.94 6.96 9.22
N LYS A 61 -4.22 7.30 9.03
CA LYS A 61 -5.32 6.87 9.92
C LYS A 61 -6.28 5.89 9.26
N MET A 62 -6.21 5.76 7.93
CA MET A 62 -6.98 4.82 7.15
C MET A 62 -6.06 4.08 6.18
N VAL A 63 -6.14 2.75 6.15
CA VAL A 63 -5.32 1.90 5.28
C VAL A 63 -6.20 1.02 4.42
N GLY A 64 -6.13 1.19 3.10
CA GLY A 64 -6.61 0.21 2.14
C GLY A 64 -5.53 -0.86 1.95
N TYR A 65 -5.75 -2.08 2.40
CA TYR A 65 -4.77 -3.16 2.29
C TYR A 65 -5.10 -4.13 1.16
N GLY A 66 -4.22 -4.18 0.16
CA GLY A 66 -4.33 -5.06 -0.98
C GLY A 66 -5.61 -4.87 -1.79
N THR A 67 -5.93 -5.88 -2.58
CA THR A 67 -7.20 -6.01 -3.28
C THR A 67 -7.72 -7.42 -3.09
N ASP A 68 -9.03 -7.61 -3.13
CA ASP A 68 -9.69 -8.91 -3.10
C ASP A 68 -9.05 -9.92 -4.06
N ILE A 69 -8.82 -9.52 -5.32
CA ILE A 69 -8.22 -10.39 -6.33
C ILE A 69 -6.78 -10.77 -5.97
N LYS A 70 -6.00 -9.88 -5.34
CA LYS A 70 -4.64 -10.22 -4.88
C LYS A 70 -4.68 -11.17 -3.69
N LEU A 71 -5.61 -10.96 -2.75
CA LEU A 71 -5.77 -11.84 -1.58
C LEU A 71 -6.20 -13.25 -2.01
N ILE A 72 -7.20 -13.35 -2.90
CA ILE A 72 -7.65 -14.62 -3.48
C ILE A 72 -6.51 -15.29 -4.24
N LEU A 73 -5.79 -14.54 -5.10
CA LEU A 73 -4.66 -15.09 -5.85
C LEU A 73 -3.55 -15.62 -4.92
N GLN A 74 -3.27 -14.92 -3.83
CA GLN A 74 -2.25 -15.32 -2.86
C GLN A 74 -2.62 -16.65 -2.20
N ILE A 75 -3.84 -16.80 -1.70
CA ILE A 75 -4.27 -18.05 -1.06
C ILE A 75 -4.30 -19.20 -2.07
N CYS A 76 -4.83 -18.98 -3.28
CA CYS A 76 -4.83 -19.99 -4.33
C CYS A 76 -3.41 -20.47 -4.68
N LYS A 77 -2.46 -19.55 -4.85
CA LYS A 77 -1.05 -19.89 -5.11
C LYS A 77 -0.43 -20.69 -3.96
N SER A 78 -0.69 -20.29 -2.72
CA SER A 78 -0.18 -20.98 -1.53
C SER A 78 -0.72 -22.41 -1.44
N SER A 79 -2.05 -22.58 -1.56
CA SER A 79 -2.68 -23.89 -1.48
C SER A 79 -2.23 -24.82 -2.60
N VAL A 80 -2.12 -24.35 -3.85
CA VAL A 80 -1.62 -25.17 -4.96
C VAL A 80 -0.18 -25.60 -4.74
N LYS A 81 0.67 -24.70 -4.21
CA LYS A 81 2.07 -25.02 -3.90
C LYS A 81 2.16 -26.13 -2.86
N GLU A 82 1.37 -26.05 -1.80
CA GLU A 82 1.32 -27.04 -0.72
C GLU A 82 0.76 -28.39 -1.20
N LEU A 83 -0.34 -28.39 -1.96
CA LEU A 83 -0.90 -29.64 -2.50
C LEU A 83 0.10 -30.37 -3.41
N ARG A 84 0.90 -29.64 -4.19
CA ARG A 84 1.93 -30.23 -5.05
C ARG A 84 3.04 -30.93 -4.26
N THR A 85 3.39 -30.47 -3.05
CA THR A 85 4.42 -31.14 -2.25
C THR A 85 3.96 -32.49 -1.71
N LEU A 86 2.65 -32.72 -1.58
CA LEU A 86 2.09 -33.97 -1.07
C LEU A 86 2.07 -35.10 -2.12
N VAL A 87 2.02 -34.77 -3.40
CA VAL A 87 1.98 -35.74 -4.52
C VAL A 87 3.34 -35.97 -5.18
N SER A 88 4.36 -35.20 -4.79
CA SER A 88 5.71 -35.28 -5.37
C SER A 88 6.70 -36.09 -4.51
N GLY A 89 6.23 -36.79 -3.48
CA GLY A 89 6.97 -37.77 -2.69
C GLY A 89 6.38 -39.16 -2.87
#